data_AF-A0A656GKB9-F1
#
_entry.id   AF-A0A656GKB9-F1
#
_cell.length_a   1.000
_cell.length_b   1.000
_cell.length_c   1.000
_cell.angle_alpha   90.00
_cell.angle_beta   90.00
_cell.angle_gamma   90.00
#
_symmetry.space_group_name_H-M   'P 1'
#
loop_
_entity.id
_entity.type
_entity.pdbx_description
1 polymer ?
#
loop_
_entity_poly.entity_id
_entity_poly.type
_entity_poly.pdbx_seq_one_letter_code
_entity_poly.pdbx_strand_id
1 'polypeptide(L)'
;ASTTTGLVFVHVVYGLAFTTLFFRNYYVSIPDALVKAARLDGAGFFTIFGRIILPMSTPIVMVCLIWQFTQIWNDFLFGVVFSSGESQPITVALNNLVNTSTGAKEYNVDMAA
;
A
#
# COMPACT_ATOMS: atom_id res chain seq x y z
N ALA A 1 11.31 -10.21 -16.62
CA ALA A 1 10.13 -9.46 -16.14
C ALA A 1 10.45 -8.94 -14.74
N SER A 2 11.44 -8.05 -14.67
CA SER A 2 12.28 -7.84 -13.48
C SER A 2 12.53 -6.35 -13.26
N THR A 3 11.46 -5.56 -13.24
CA THR A 3 11.54 -4.10 -13.11
C THR A 3 10.65 -3.61 -11.98
N THR A 4 11.24 -2.86 -11.05
CA THR A 4 10.57 -2.23 -9.91
C THR A 4 9.35 -1.40 -10.30
N THR A 5 9.36 -0.80 -11.50
CA THR A 5 8.20 -0.07 -12.05
C THR A 5 6.97 -0.95 -12.26
N GLY A 6 7.16 -2.21 -12.70
CA GLY A 6 6.06 -3.15 -12.91
C GLY A 6 5.39 -3.56 -11.60
N LEU A 7 6.20 -3.77 -10.56
CA LEU A 7 5.74 -3.99 -9.19
C LEU A 7 4.87 -2.84 -8.68
N VAL A 8 5.35 -1.61 -8.83
CA VAL A 8 4.64 -0.41 -8.39
C VAL A 8 3.28 -0.33 -9.08
N PHE A 9 3.23 -0.58 -10.39
CA PHE A 9 1.98 -0.53 -11.14
C PHE A 9 0.94 -1.54 -10.63
N VAL A 10 1.34 -2.78 -10.34
CA VAL A 10 0.43 -3.80 -9.82
C VAL A 10 -0.11 -3.41 -8.43
N HIS A 11 0.76 -2.91 -7.54
CA HIS A 11 0.33 -2.46 -6.21
C HIS A 11 -0.61 -1.24 -6.28
N VAL A 12 -0.40 -0.33 -7.24
CA VAL A 12 -1.29 0.81 -7.47
C VAL A 12 -2.67 0.34 -7.93
N VAL A 13 -2.73 -0.58 -8.91
CA VAL A 13 -4.01 -1.10 -9.42
C VAL A 13 -4.78 -1.84 -8.32
N TYR A 14 -4.10 -2.66 -7.52
CA TYR A 14 -4.72 -3.37 -6.40
C TYR A 14 -5.18 -2.41 -5.29
N GLY A 15 -4.33 -1.45 -4.93
CA GLY A 15 -4.61 -0.44 -3.91
C GLY A 15 -5.73 0.53 -4.30
N LEU A 16 -5.93 0.80 -5.58
CA LEU A 16 -6.95 1.72 -6.10
C LEU A 16 -8.36 1.30 -5.70
N ALA A 17 -8.69 0.01 -5.76
CA ALA A 17 -10.03 -0.47 -5.40
C ALA A 17 -10.37 -0.21 -3.93
N PHE A 18 -9.41 -0.41 -3.02
CA PHE A 18 -9.62 -0.19 -1.59
C PHE A 18 -9.59 1.30 -1.22
N THR A 19 -8.63 2.06 -1.76
CA THR A 19 -8.53 3.49 -1.50
C THR A 19 -9.78 4.22 -2.01
N THR A 20 -10.31 3.89 -3.19
CA THR A 20 -11.57 4.48 -3.67
C THR A 20 -12.75 4.20 -2.74
N LEU A 21 -12.85 3.01 -2.14
CA LEU A 21 -13.87 2.71 -1.14
C LEU A 21 -13.68 3.52 0.15
N PHE A 22 -12.45 3.70 0.63
CA PHE A 22 -12.18 4.54 1.80
C PHE A 22 -12.58 6.00 1.55
N PHE A 23 -12.16 6.57 0.43
CA PHE A 23 -12.54 7.94 0.06
C PHE A 23 -14.05 8.08 -0.12
N ARG A 24 -14.73 7.10 -0.73
CA ARG A 24 -16.18 7.12 -0.87
C ARG A 24 -16.88 7.16 0.49
N ASN A 25 -16.49 6.29 1.42
CA ASN A 25 -17.10 6.25 2.75
C ASN A 25 -16.84 7.56 3.52
N TYR A 26 -15.65 8.14 3.37
CA TYR A 26 -15.33 9.43 3.96
C TYR A 26 -16.14 10.58 3.35
N TYR A 27 -16.29 10.65 2.03
CA TYR A 27 -17.05 11.73 1.39
C TYR A 27 -18.56 11.64 1.61
N VAL A 28 -19.10 10.45 1.80
CA VAL A 28 -20.51 10.27 2.18
C VAL A 28 -20.80 10.80 3.59
N SER A 29 -19.81 10.86 4.49
CA SER A 29 -20.00 11.44 5.82
C SER A 29 -19.90 12.97 5.84
N ILE A 30 -19.40 13.59 4.76
CA ILE A 30 -19.30 15.05 4.65
C ILE A 30 -20.71 15.64 4.42
N PRO A 31 -21.14 16.64 5.21
CA PRO A 31 -22.44 17.26 5.01
C PRO A 31 -22.55 17.96 3.64
N ASP A 32 -23.58 17.62 2.86
CA ASP A 32 -23.89 18.26 1.57
C ASP A 32 -24.11 19.78 1.69
N ALA A 33 -24.45 20.27 2.89
CA ALA A 33 -24.65 21.70 3.15
C ALA A 33 -23.40 22.54 2.82
N LEU A 34 -22.20 22.00 3.04
CA LEU A 34 -20.94 22.68 2.72
C LEU A 34 -20.79 22.92 1.21
N VAL A 35 -21.11 21.90 0.41
CA VAL A 35 -21.05 21.99 -1.05
C VAL A 35 -22.13 22.94 -1.58
N LYS A 36 -23.34 22.89 -1.01
CA LYS A 36 -24.44 23.78 -1.38
C LYS A 36 -24.15 25.25 -1.05
N ALA A 37 -23.58 25.54 0.13
CA ALA A 37 -23.18 26.88 0.53
C ALA A 37 -22.10 27.44 -0.41
N ALA A 38 -21.04 26.67 -0.67
CA ALA A 38 -19.98 27.09 -1.58
C ALA A 38 -20.48 27.34 -3.01
N ARG A 39 -21.48 26.56 -3.47
CA ARG A 39 -22.11 26.77 -4.77
C ARG A 39 -22.99 28.01 -4.81
N LEU A 40 -23.65 28.35 -3.69
CA LEU A 40 -24.41 29.60 -3.54
C LEU A 40 -23.49 30.82 -3.56
N ASP A 41 -22.27 30.69 -3.03
CA ASP A 41 -21.20 31.70 -3.11
C ASP A 41 -20.54 31.80 -4.50
N GLY A 42 -21.06 31.08 -5.51
CA GLY A 42 -20.58 31.14 -6.89
C GLY A 42 -19.30 30.33 -7.16
N ALA A 43 -18.84 29.49 -6.22
CA ALA A 43 -17.66 28.66 -6.45
C ALA A 43 -17.93 27.55 -7.47
N GLY A 44 -17.01 27.39 -8.43
CA GLY A 44 -17.04 26.29 -9.40
C GLY A 44 -16.61 24.95 -8.81
N PHE A 45 -16.87 23.84 -9.51
CA PHE A 45 -16.55 22.48 -9.05
C PHE A 45 -15.09 22.30 -8.65
N PHE A 46 -14.14 22.72 -9.49
CA PHE A 46 -12.71 22.60 -9.20
C PHE A 46 -12.27 23.45 -8.00
N THR A 47 -12.91 24.60 -7.78
CA THR A 47 -12.67 25.45 -6.61
C THR A 47 -13.17 24.78 -5.34
N ILE A 48 -14.38 24.23 -5.36
CA ILE A 48 -14.95 23.47 -4.23
C ILE A 48 -14.08 22.25 -3.94
N PHE A 49 -13.71 21.49 -4.97
CA PHE A 49 -12.86 20.31 -4.79
C PHE A 49 -11.49 20.67 -4.21
N GLY A 50 -10.75 21.60 -4.84
CA GLY A 50 -9.39 21.93 -4.43
C GLY A 50 -9.28 22.72 -3.12
N ARG A 51 -10.24 23.60 -2.83
CA ARG A 51 -10.16 24.53 -1.68
C ARG A 51 -10.96 24.08 -0.47
N ILE A 52 -11.94 23.19 -0.65
CA ILE A 52 -12.82 22.73 0.44
C ILE A 52 -12.65 21.22 0.64
N ILE A 53 -12.95 20.40 -0.38
CA ILE A 53 -12.95 18.94 -0.24
C ILE A 53 -11.54 18.39 0.01
N LEU A 54 -10.54 18.80 -0.78
CA LEU A 54 -9.17 18.31 -0.71
C LEU A 54 -8.50 18.57 0.66
N PRO A 55 -8.52 19.78 1.24
CA PRO A 55 -7.98 20.00 2.59
C PRO A 55 -8.77 19.25 3.67
N MET A 56 -10.10 19.11 3.53
CA MET A 56 -10.89 18.25 4.44
C MET A 56 -10.56 16.76 4.28
N SER A 57 -9.99 16.34 3.15
CA SER A 57 -9.62 14.94 2.90
C SER A 57 -8.28 14.54 3.56
N THR A 58 -7.56 15.48 4.17
CA THR A 58 -6.28 15.20 4.84
C THR A 58 -6.30 14.00 5.80
N PRO A 59 -7.29 13.80 6.69
CA PRO A 59 -7.33 12.61 7.55
C PRO A 59 -7.50 11.31 6.76
N ILE A 60 -8.38 11.26 5.75
CA ILE A 60 -8.58 10.02 4.97
C ILE A 60 -7.37 9.69 4.09
N VAL A 61 -6.67 10.71 3.61
CA VAL A 61 -5.39 10.55 2.90
C VAL A 61 -4.38 9.85 3.81
N MET A 62 -4.25 10.28 5.08
CA MET A 62 -3.32 9.64 6.02
C MET A 62 -3.69 8.18 6.31
N VAL A 63 -4.97 7.88 6.48
CA VAL A 63 -5.45 6.49 6.65
C VAL A 63 -5.10 5.63 5.44
N CYS A 64 -5.37 6.13 4.23
CA CYS A 64 -5.04 5.41 3.00
C CYS A 64 -3.53 5.21 2.83
N LEU A 65 -2.71 6.21 3.19
CA LEU A 65 -1.26 6.12 3.13
C LEU A 65 -0.71 5.05 4.07
N ILE A 66 -1.15 5.05 5.34
CA ILE A 66 -0.72 4.05 6.33
C ILE A 66 -1.14 2.65 5.87
N TRP A 67 -2.39 2.50 5.41
CA TRP A 67 -2.91 1.23 4.93
C TRP A 67 -2.14 0.72 3.72
N GLN A 68 -1.96 1.55 2.69
CA GLN A 68 -1.25 1.18 1.47
C GLN A 68 0.21 0.83 1.75
N PHE A 69 0.88 1.60 2.60
CA PHE A 69 2.25 1.32 3.02
C PHE A 69 2.34 -0.02 3.75
N THR A 70 1.42 -0.28 4.67
CA THR A 70 1.37 -1.55 5.43
C THR A 70 1.13 -2.74 4.50
N GLN A 71 0.25 -2.61 3.51
CA GLN A 71 0.00 -3.65 2.52
C GLN A 71 1.25 -3.96 1.69
N ILE A 72 1.89 -2.93 1.13
CA ILE A 72 3.12 -3.09 0.34
C ILE A 72 4.24 -3.69 1.19
N TRP A 73 4.37 -3.26 2.45
CA TRP A 73 5.40 -3.75 3.36
C TRP A 73 5.19 -5.22 3.76
N ASN A 74 3.93 -5.65 3.92
CA ASN A 74 3.58 -7.03 4.23
C ASN A 74 3.57 -7.95 3.00
N ASP A 75 3.69 -7.41 1.79
CA ASP A 75 3.63 -8.21 0.57
C ASP A 75 4.92 -8.99 0.34
N PHE A 76 4.99 -10.13 1.02
CA PHE A 76 6.09 -11.09 0.97
C PHE A 76 6.25 -11.74 -0.40
N LEU A 77 5.14 -11.98 -1.12
CA LEU A 77 5.14 -12.66 -2.41
C LEU A 77 5.86 -11.85 -3.48
N PHE A 78 5.65 -10.53 -3.51
CA PHE A 78 6.39 -9.66 -4.43
C PHE A 78 7.86 -9.49 -4.05
N GLY A 79 8.17 -9.47 -2.74
CA GLY A 79 9.55 -9.49 -2.26
C GLY A 79 10.34 -10.71 -2.72
N VAL A 80 9.74 -11.91 -2.66
CA VAL A 80 10.37 -13.16 -3.10
C VAL A 80 10.45 -13.26 -4.63
N VAL A 81 9.42 -12.83 -5.37
CA VAL A 81 9.36 -12.95 -6.84
C VAL A 81 10.29 -11.96 -7.56
N PHE A 82 10.47 -10.75 -7.01
CA PHE A 82 11.31 -9.73 -7.63
C PHE A 82 12.73 -9.66 -7.08
N SER A 83 12.98 -10.31 -5.96
CA SER A 83 14.32 -10.34 -5.44
C SER A 83 15.08 -11.57 -5.95
N SER A 84 15.91 -11.32 -6.96
CA SER A 84 17.04 -12.18 -7.32
C SER A 84 18.30 -11.31 -7.20
N GLY A 85 19.19 -11.67 -6.26
CA GLY A 85 20.42 -10.90 -5.95
C GLY A 85 20.35 -9.99 -4.70
N GLU A 86 21.23 -8.98 -4.61
CA GLU A 86 21.51 -8.14 -3.43
C GLU A 86 20.37 -7.21 -2.94
N SER A 87 19.22 -7.13 -3.64
CA SER A 87 18.07 -6.29 -3.24
C SER A 87 16.92 -7.11 -2.63
N GLN A 88 17.25 -8.00 -1.68
CA GLN A 88 16.24 -8.75 -0.91
C GLN A 88 15.62 -7.86 0.18
N PRO A 89 14.29 -7.70 0.24
CA PRO A 89 13.66 -7.09 1.39
C PRO A 89 13.97 -7.90 2.67
N ILE A 90 14.17 -7.22 3.80
CA ILE A 90 14.58 -7.82 5.08
C ILE A 90 13.64 -8.96 5.52
N THR A 91 12.36 -8.92 5.13
CA THR A 91 11.38 -9.98 5.38
C THR A 91 11.72 -11.30 4.69
N VAL A 92 12.31 -11.27 3.49
CA VAL A 92 12.78 -12.46 2.76
C VAL A 92 14.09 -12.99 3.35
N ALA A 93 15.01 -12.09 3.71
CA ALA A 93 16.23 -12.47 4.42
C ALA A 93 15.93 -13.14 5.77
N LEU A 94 14.96 -12.61 6.52
CA LEU A 94 14.50 -13.19 7.79
C LEU A 94 13.82 -14.55 7.58
N ASN A 95 13.00 -14.71 6.54
CA ASN A 95 12.38 -16.00 6.23
C ASN A 95 13.43 -17.04 5.80
N ASN A 96 14.47 -16.66 5.06
CA ASN A 96 15.59 -17.55 4.73
C ASN A 96 16.42 -17.94 5.96
N LEU A 97 16.63 -17.01 6.90
CA LEU A 97 17.27 -17.32 8.19
C LEU A 97 16.41 -18.28 9.03
N VAL A 98 15.09 -18.06 9.10
CA VAL A 98 14.17 -18.94 9.85
C VAL A 98 14.02 -20.30 9.17
N ASN A 99 13.98 -20.39 7.84
CA ASN A 99 13.99 -21.69 7.14
C ASN A 99 15.33 -22.42 7.27
N THR A 100 16.46 -21.72 7.33
CA THR A 100 17.76 -22.31 7.71
C THR A 100 17.75 -22.81 9.17
N SER A 101 16.95 -22.18 10.03
CA SER A 101 16.81 -22.55 11.44
C SER A 101 15.80 -23.69 11.68
N THR A 102 14.88 -23.94 10.74
CA THR A 102 13.75 -24.87 10.92
C THR A 102 13.70 -25.98 9.85
N GLY A 103 14.61 -25.98 8.88
CA GLY A 103 14.86 -27.11 7.97
C GLY A 103 15.86 -28.06 8.61
N ALA A 104 15.44 -29.30 8.86
CA ALA A 104 16.20 -30.33 9.55
C ALA A 104 17.67 -30.41 9.10
N LYS A 105 18.60 -30.26 10.05
CA LYS A 105 20.01 -30.58 9.87
C LYS A 105 20.13 -32.08 9.55
N GLU A 106 20.50 -32.43 8.33
CA GLU A 106 20.78 -33.82 7.96
C GLU A 106 22.09 -34.30 8.61
N TYR A 107 21.99 -34.81 9.84
CA TYR A 107 23.12 -35.39 10.60
C TYR A 107 23.85 -36.56 9.89
N ASN A 108 23.23 -37.13 8.85
CA ASN A 108 23.74 -38.25 8.07
C ASN A 108 24.94 -37.88 7.18
N VAL A 109 24.96 -36.67 6.63
CA VAL A 109 25.97 -36.28 5.62
C VAL A 109 27.16 -35.53 6.21
N ASP A 110 26.99 -34.87 7.35
CA ASP A 110 28.06 -34.07 7.99
C ASP A 110 29.06 -34.90 8.84
N MET A 111 28.74 -36.16 9.17
CA MET A 111 29.60 -37.02 10.01
C MET A 111 30.42 -38.05 9.20
N ALA A 112 30.40 -37.97 7.87
CA ALA A 112 31.12 -38.88 6.97
C ALA A 112 32.27 -38.20 6.17
N ALA A 113 32.71 -37.01 6.59
CA ALA A 113 33.88 -36.32 6.06
C ALA A 113 34.97 -36.17 7.13
#